data_AF-A0A2G6LKG0-F1
#
_entry.id   AF-A0A2G6LKG0-F1
#
_cell.length_a   1.000
_cell.length_b   1.000
_cell.length_c   1.000
_cell.angle_alpha   90.00
_cell.angle_beta   90.00
_cell.angle_gamma   90.00
#
_symmetry.space_group_name_H-M   'P 1'
#
loop_
_entity.id
_entity.type
_entity.pdbx_description
1 polymer ?
#
loop_
_entity_poly.entity_id
_entity_poly.type
_entity_poly.pdbx_seq_one_letter_code
_entity_poly.pdbx_strand_id
1 'polypeptide(L)'
;MRYNITIFLSLLLLFLGLTSCKTTKHVNDHELLLVKNKIEINDGNSKDQWQLKRYVVHKPNLKFGLPFKLLLYNMTNLNYMQKWYERVNKFDDPSSTFSKVFSFKQGMGYANFQKRLSEWAIKNGEAPVIIDTLKIEQSVANLKTKMIEDYGYFNTQVGYEVEPVSAKKGKI
;
A
#
# COMPACT_ATOMS: atom_id res chain seq x y z
N MET A 1 -2.41 -41.55 -6.82
CA MET A 1 -1.32 -40.82 -7.52
C MET A 1 -1.79 -39.60 -8.34
N ARG A 2 -2.83 -39.70 -9.19
CA ARG A 2 -3.30 -38.56 -10.01
C ARG A 2 -3.71 -37.31 -9.22
N TYR A 3 -4.47 -37.44 -8.13
CA TYR A 3 -4.90 -36.28 -7.32
C TYR A 3 -3.76 -35.50 -6.65
N ASN A 4 -2.70 -36.19 -6.20
CA ASN A 4 -1.55 -35.54 -5.56
C ASN A 4 -0.78 -34.66 -6.55
N ILE A 5 -0.71 -35.06 -7.83
CA ILE A 5 -0.09 -34.28 -8.89
C ILE A 5 -0.93 -33.04 -9.21
N THR A 6 -2.27 -33.16 -9.29
CA THR A 6 -3.16 -32.01 -9.54
C THR A 6 -3.12 -31.00 -8.40
N ILE A 7 -3.08 -31.45 -7.13
CA ILE A 7 -2.94 -30.59 -5.95
C ILE A 7 -1.59 -29.89 -5.96
N PHE A 8 -0.51 -30.62 -6.29
CA PHE A 8 0.82 -30.03 -6.38
C PHE A 8 0.90 -28.95 -7.47
N LEU A 9 0.32 -29.20 -8.65
CA LEU A 9 0.24 -28.23 -9.75
C LEU A 9 -0.59 -26.99 -9.40
N SER A 10 -1.72 -27.14 -8.70
CA SER A 10 -2.53 -25.99 -8.29
C SER A 10 -1.83 -25.12 -7.23
N LEU A 11 -1.14 -25.74 -6.27
CA LEU A 11 -0.31 -25.04 -5.28
C LEU A 11 0.88 -24.33 -5.94
N LEU A 12 1.52 -24.96 -6.92
CA LEU A 12 2.62 -24.35 -7.68
C LEU A 12 2.13 -23.12 -8.46
N LEU A 13 0.97 -23.21 -9.13
CA LEU A 13 0.37 -22.10 -9.87
C LEU A 13 -0.01 -20.93 -8.95
N LEU A 14 -0.56 -21.25 -7.76
CA LEU A 14 -0.86 -20.25 -6.74
C LEU A 14 0.40 -19.55 -6.24
N PHE A 15 1.48 -20.31 -5.98
CA PHE A 15 2.74 -19.76 -5.49
C PHE A 15 3.42 -18.85 -6.51
N LEU A 16 3.42 -19.23 -7.80
CA LEU A 16 3.93 -18.39 -8.89
C LEU A 16 3.21 -17.04 -8.98
N GLY A 17 1.91 -17.00 -8.70
CA GLY A 17 1.10 -15.78 -8.69
C GLY A 17 1.44 -14.78 -7.58
N LEU A 18 2.09 -15.22 -6.49
CA LEU A 18 2.42 -14.36 -5.35
C LEU A 18 3.66 -13.48 -5.60
N THR A 19 4.53 -13.86 -6.54
CA THR A 19 5.82 -13.18 -6.77
C THR A 19 5.69 -11.82 -7.46
N SER A 20 4.58 -11.56 -8.15
CA SER A 20 4.36 -10.30 -8.89
C SER A 20 3.81 -9.15 -8.03
N CYS A 21 3.53 -9.37 -6.75
CA CYS A 21 2.88 -8.37 -5.91
C CYS A 21 3.90 -7.35 -5.36
N LYS A 22 3.88 -6.12 -5.90
CA LYS A 22 4.79 -5.02 -5.49
C LYS A 22 4.04 -3.98 -4.65
N THR A 23 4.56 -3.68 -3.45
CA THR A 23 4.02 -2.64 -2.55
C THR A 23 4.25 -1.21 -3.03
N THR A 24 5.10 -1.02 -4.04
CA THR A 24 5.52 0.29 -4.57
C THR A 24 4.95 0.56 -5.96
N LYS A 25 3.94 -0.22 -6.40
CA LYS A 25 3.37 -0.10 -7.75
C LYS A 25 2.77 1.30 -8.01
N HIS A 26 2.12 1.88 -7.01
CA HIS A 26 1.50 3.22 -7.10
C HIS A 26 2.29 4.28 -6.32
N VAL A 27 3.61 4.13 -6.22
CA VAL A 27 4.52 5.12 -5.62
C VAL A 27 5.31 5.78 -6.74
N ASN A 28 5.38 7.10 -6.78
CA ASN A 28 6.12 7.82 -7.83
C ASN A 28 7.63 7.61 -7.70
N ASP A 29 8.41 7.91 -8.74
CA ASP A 29 9.85 7.63 -8.76
C ASP A 29 10.67 8.49 -7.79
N HIS A 30 10.17 9.67 -7.41
CA HIS A 30 10.80 10.59 -6.46
C HIS A 30 10.17 10.55 -5.06
N GLU A 31 9.30 9.57 -4.81
CA GLU A 31 8.57 9.41 -3.56
C GLU A 31 9.03 8.17 -2.80
N LEU A 32 8.93 8.24 -1.47
CA LEU A 32 9.26 7.12 -0.59
C LEU A 32 8.00 6.65 0.13
N LEU A 33 7.68 5.36 -0.02
CA LEU A 33 6.71 4.69 0.84
C LEU A 33 7.26 4.62 2.27
N LEU A 34 6.49 5.12 3.24
CA LEU A 34 6.82 5.04 4.65
C LEU A 34 6.65 3.61 5.16
N VAL A 35 7.77 2.94 5.48
CA VAL A 35 7.73 1.54 5.97
C VAL A 35 7.79 1.40 7.48
N LYS A 36 8.34 2.41 8.17
CA LYS A 36 8.58 2.42 9.62
C LYS A 36 8.84 3.85 10.10
N ASN A 37 8.37 4.14 11.32
CA ASN A 37 8.85 5.24 12.14
C ASN A 37 9.67 4.69 13.31
N LYS A 38 10.83 5.27 13.59
CA LYS A 38 11.67 5.00 14.75
C LYS A 38 11.76 6.27 15.60
N ILE A 39 11.58 6.13 16.91
CA ILE A 39 11.81 7.22 17.86
C ILE A 39 13.01 6.80 18.69
N GLU A 40 14.03 7.64 18.70
CA GLU A 40 15.23 7.47 19.52
C GLU A 40 15.27 8.58 20.57
N ILE A 41 15.65 8.21 21.80
CA ILE A 41 15.81 9.13 22.93
C ILE A 41 17.20 8.88 23.49
N ASN A 42 17.97 9.93 23.73
CA ASN A 42 19.37 9.86 24.16
C ASN A 42 19.59 8.99 25.41
N ASP A 43 18.61 8.94 26.33
CA ASP A 43 18.70 8.19 27.59
C ASP A 43 18.18 6.74 27.49
N GLY A 44 17.78 6.26 26.29
CA GLY A 44 17.45 4.85 26.06
C GLY A 44 16.20 4.31 26.78
N ASN A 45 15.46 5.14 27.55
CA ASN A 45 14.27 4.74 28.29
C ASN A 45 13.14 4.26 27.35
N SER A 46 12.97 2.95 27.23
CA SER A 46 12.07 2.30 26.27
C SER A 46 10.57 2.47 26.56
N LYS A 47 10.20 2.69 27.84
CA LYS A 47 8.81 2.97 28.23
C LYS A 47 8.31 4.29 27.65
N ASP A 48 9.14 5.31 27.66
CA ASP A 48 8.79 6.64 27.14
C ASP A 48 8.67 6.61 25.61
N GLN A 49 9.56 5.88 24.93
CA GLN A 49 9.51 5.69 23.47
C GLN A 49 8.17 5.11 22.98
N TRP A 50 7.62 4.12 23.70
CA TRP A 50 6.32 3.55 23.33
C TRP A 50 5.18 4.55 23.49
N GLN A 51 5.19 5.32 24.58
CA GLN A 51 4.17 6.32 24.84
C GLN A 51 4.20 7.42 23.78
N LEU A 52 5.40 7.84 23.34
CA LEU A 52 5.60 8.90 22.36
C LEU A 52 5.08 8.56 20.95
N LYS A 53 5.01 7.28 20.57
CA LYS A 53 4.49 6.86 19.26
C LYS A 53 3.07 7.36 18.97
N ARG A 54 2.27 7.66 19.99
CA ARG A 54 0.90 8.17 19.81
C ARG A 54 0.87 9.59 19.25
N TYR A 55 1.94 10.35 19.41
CA TYR A 55 2.07 11.75 18.97
C TYR A 55 2.66 11.88 17.56
N VAL A 56 3.14 10.76 16.99
CA VAL A 56 3.54 10.69 15.59
C VAL A 56 2.29 10.65 14.73
N VAL A 57 2.09 11.71 13.95
CA VAL A 57 0.94 11.91 13.06
C VAL A 57 1.06 10.98 11.86
N HIS A 58 2.24 10.91 11.28
CA HIS A 58 2.48 10.16 10.05
C HIS A 58 2.69 8.67 10.36
N LYS A 59 1.67 7.82 10.17
CA LYS A 59 1.77 6.38 10.45
C LYS A 59 1.93 5.55 9.17
N PRO A 60 2.82 4.55 9.12
CA PRO A 60 2.93 3.66 7.97
C PRO A 60 1.64 2.84 7.77
N ASN A 61 1.47 2.30 6.55
CA ASN A 61 0.40 1.36 6.23
C ASN A 61 0.29 0.22 7.25
N LEU A 62 -0.92 -0.21 7.56
CA LEU A 62 -1.17 -1.28 8.52
C LEU A 62 -0.56 -2.60 8.03
N LYS A 63 0.24 -3.24 8.88
CA LYS A 63 0.87 -4.54 8.60
C LYS A 63 0.74 -5.50 9.79
N PHE A 64 0.32 -6.73 9.52
CA PHE A 64 0.38 -7.85 10.46
C PHE A 64 1.16 -8.98 9.78
N GLY A 65 2.48 -8.96 9.97
CA GLY A 65 3.43 -9.74 9.15
C GLY A 65 3.59 -9.18 7.73
N LEU A 66 2.48 -9.03 7.00
CA LEU A 66 2.41 -8.50 5.64
C LEU A 66 1.46 -7.28 5.56
N PRO A 67 1.74 -6.30 4.69
CA PRO A 67 0.88 -5.14 4.49
C PRO A 67 -0.28 -5.47 3.54
N PHE A 68 -1.17 -6.39 3.94
CA PHE A 68 -2.21 -6.94 3.07
C PHE A 68 -3.11 -5.89 2.42
N LYS A 69 -3.52 -4.85 3.16
CA LYS A 69 -4.36 -3.78 2.61
C LYS A 69 -3.65 -2.96 1.54
N LEU A 70 -2.36 -2.68 1.76
CA LEU A 70 -1.51 -2.01 0.77
C LEU A 70 -1.30 -2.88 -0.47
N LEU A 71 -1.07 -4.19 -0.28
CA LEU A 71 -0.94 -5.13 -1.40
C LEU A 71 -2.24 -5.17 -2.20
N LEU A 72 -3.40 -5.27 -1.54
CA LEU A 72 -4.71 -5.28 -2.18
C LEU A 72 -4.96 -4.02 -3.02
N TYR A 73 -4.66 -2.84 -2.46
CA TYR A 73 -4.76 -1.58 -3.20
C TYR A 73 -3.84 -1.58 -4.44
N ASN A 74 -2.57 -1.98 -4.25
CA ASN A 74 -1.59 -2.01 -5.32
C ASN A 74 -1.88 -3.05 -6.41
N MET A 75 -2.52 -4.18 -6.09
CA MET A 75 -2.95 -5.16 -7.10
C MET A 75 -3.92 -4.55 -8.11
N THR A 76 -4.69 -3.54 -7.70
CA THR A 76 -5.71 -2.90 -8.53
C THR A 76 -5.10 -2.03 -9.62
N ASN A 77 -5.81 -1.89 -10.73
CA ASN A 77 -5.55 -0.85 -11.71
C ASN A 77 -6.40 0.39 -11.37
N LEU A 78 -5.77 1.52 -11.05
CA LEU A 78 -6.50 2.75 -10.74
C LEU A 78 -7.28 3.28 -11.96
N ASN A 79 -6.83 2.96 -13.18
CA ASN A 79 -7.53 3.29 -14.43
C ASN A 79 -8.56 2.21 -14.83
N TYR A 80 -9.23 1.59 -13.87
CA TYR A 80 -10.17 0.48 -14.13
C TYR A 80 -11.39 0.92 -14.94
N MET A 81 -11.87 2.16 -14.76
CA MET A 81 -12.99 2.70 -15.55
C MET A 81 -12.63 2.84 -17.02
N GLN A 82 -11.45 3.39 -17.33
CA GLN A 82 -10.97 3.47 -18.71
C GLN A 82 -10.87 2.08 -19.35
N LYS A 83 -10.27 1.10 -18.65
CA LYS A 83 -10.21 -0.29 -19.14
C LYS A 83 -11.58 -0.93 -19.31
N TRP A 84 -12.55 -0.53 -18.49
CA TRP A 84 -13.93 -0.97 -18.66
C TRP A 84 -14.50 -0.43 -19.96
N TYR A 85 -14.38 0.88 -20.23
CA TYR A 85 -14.82 1.49 -21.50
C TYR A 85 -14.13 0.86 -22.71
N GLU A 86 -12.80 0.69 -22.66
CA GLU A 86 -12.05 0.00 -23.73
C GLU A 86 -12.59 -1.40 -24.02
N ARG A 87 -13.07 -2.11 -22.99
CA ARG A 87 -13.65 -3.45 -23.16
C ARG A 87 -15.07 -3.43 -23.72
N VAL A 88 -15.86 -2.41 -23.38
CA VAL A 88 -17.17 -2.21 -23.99
C VAL A 88 -17.01 -1.92 -25.49
N ASN A 89 -16.14 -0.97 -25.83
CA ASN A 89 -15.90 -0.55 -27.22
C ASN A 89 -15.37 -1.68 -28.12
N LYS A 90 -14.72 -2.71 -27.54
CA LYS A 90 -14.30 -3.91 -28.28
C LYS A 90 -15.45 -4.70 -28.90
N PHE A 91 -16.69 -4.47 -28.50
CA PHE A 91 -17.87 -5.08 -29.12
C PHE A 91 -18.34 -4.34 -30.37
N ASP A 92 -18.04 -3.04 -30.47
CA ASP A 92 -18.34 -2.23 -31.66
C ASP A 92 -17.24 -2.35 -32.73
N ASP A 93 -16.07 -2.86 -32.36
CA ASP A 93 -14.95 -3.12 -33.25
C ASP A 93 -15.07 -4.51 -33.95
N PRO A 94 -15.27 -4.58 -35.27
CA PRO A 94 -15.36 -5.84 -36.02
C PRO A 94 -14.05 -6.63 -36.06
N SER A 95 -12.91 -5.97 -35.83
CA SER A 95 -11.59 -6.61 -35.86
C SER A 95 -11.28 -7.34 -34.54
N SER A 96 -11.87 -6.87 -33.44
CA SER A 96 -11.67 -7.38 -32.08
C SER A 96 -11.86 -8.89 -31.96
N THR A 97 -10.82 -9.58 -31.48
CA THR A 97 -10.92 -11.01 -31.16
C THR A 97 -11.79 -11.25 -29.93
N PHE A 98 -11.88 -10.26 -29.03
CA PHE A 98 -12.67 -10.39 -27.80
C PHE A 98 -14.16 -10.53 -28.09
N SER A 99 -14.70 -9.75 -29.03
CA SER A 99 -16.10 -9.84 -29.47
C SER A 99 -16.41 -11.09 -30.29
N LYS A 100 -15.39 -11.66 -30.97
CA LYS A 100 -15.50 -12.93 -31.69
C LYS A 100 -15.53 -14.14 -30.76
N VAL A 101 -14.85 -14.07 -29.62
CA VAL A 101 -14.75 -15.17 -28.64
C VAL A 101 -15.89 -15.14 -27.62
N PHE A 102 -16.28 -13.96 -27.15
CA PHE A 102 -17.33 -13.81 -26.14
C PHE A 102 -18.59 -13.21 -26.76
N SER A 103 -19.76 -13.73 -26.37
CA SER A 103 -21.02 -12.99 -26.59
C SER A 103 -20.99 -11.67 -25.82
N PHE A 104 -21.77 -10.69 -26.28
CA PHE A 104 -21.89 -9.38 -25.62
C PHE A 104 -22.18 -9.52 -24.12
N LYS A 105 -23.16 -10.37 -23.75
CA LYS A 105 -23.53 -10.62 -22.34
C LYS A 105 -22.37 -11.18 -21.52
N GLN A 106 -21.61 -12.13 -22.06
CA GLN A 106 -20.47 -12.75 -21.36
C GLN A 106 -19.33 -11.75 -21.15
N GLY A 107 -18.94 -11.01 -22.21
CA GLY A 107 -17.86 -10.03 -22.08
C GLY A 107 -18.25 -8.83 -21.22
N MET A 108 -19.52 -8.39 -21.26
CA MET A 108 -20.03 -7.38 -20.33
C MET A 108 -20.05 -7.88 -18.89
N GLY A 109 -20.45 -9.13 -18.65
CA GLY A 109 -20.36 -9.77 -17.34
C GLY A 109 -18.92 -9.76 -16.80
N TYR A 110 -17.95 -10.12 -17.64
CA TYR A 110 -16.53 -10.07 -17.30
C TYR A 110 -16.00 -8.64 -17.08
N ALA A 111 -16.39 -7.68 -17.92
CA ALA A 111 -16.05 -6.26 -17.75
C ALA A 111 -16.53 -5.73 -16.40
N ASN A 112 -17.81 -5.97 -16.09
CA ASN A 112 -18.44 -5.56 -14.84
C ASN A 112 -17.82 -6.25 -13.61
N PHE A 113 -17.48 -7.54 -13.74
CA PHE A 113 -16.78 -8.26 -12.67
C PHE A 113 -15.44 -7.61 -12.35
N GLN A 114 -14.62 -7.30 -13.35
CA GLN A 114 -13.33 -6.64 -13.12
C GLN A 114 -13.44 -5.24 -12.55
N LYS A 115 -14.44 -4.47 -13.02
CA LYS A 115 -14.78 -3.17 -12.45
C LYS A 115 -15.10 -3.29 -10.96
N ARG A 116 -16.04 -4.18 -10.61
CA ARG A 116 -16.44 -4.42 -9.22
C ARG A 116 -15.30 -4.94 -8.36
N LEU A 117 -14.45 -5.81 -8.90
CA LEU A 117 -13.28 -6.30 -8.19
C LEU A 117 -12.30 -5.16 -7.88
N SER A 118 -12.10 -4.25 -8.83
CA SER A 118 -11.25 -3.06 -8.66
C SER A 118 -11.83 -2.11 -7.62
N GLU A 119 -13.12 -1.80 -7.70
CA GLU A 119 -13.83 -0.99 -6.71
C GLU A 119 -13.75 -1.59 -5.31
N TRP A 120 -13.97 -2.90 -5.20
CA TRP A 120 -13.86 -3.63 -3.94
C TRP A 120 -12.43 -3.57 -3.37
N ALA A 121 -11.41 -3.75 -4.21
CA ALA A 121 -10.02 -3.74 -3.78
C ALA A 121 -9.54 -2.33 -3.38
N ILE A 122 -9.98 -1.28 -4.08
CA ILE A 122 -9.72 0.11 -3.68
C ILE A 122 -10.43 0.42 -2.35
N LYS A 123 -11.70 0.02 -2.21
CA LYS A 123 -12.50 0.27 -1.01
C LYS A 123 -11.94 -0.42 0.24
N ASN A 124 -11.43 -1.64 0.10
CA ASN A 124 -10.94 -2.44 1.23
C ASN A 124 -9.42 -2.37 1.40
N GLY A 125 -8.70 -1.88 0.40
CA GLY A 125 -7.27 -1.65 0.42
C GLY A 125 -6.90 -0.34 1.11
N GLU A 126 -5.60 -0.11 1.22
CA GLU A 126 -5.03 1.13 1.75
C GLU A 126 -4.04 1.68 0.74
N ALA A 127 -4.18 2.96 0.37
CA ALA A 127 -3.24 3.63 -0.53
C ALA A 127 -1.82 3.67 0.09
N PRO A 128 -0.75 3.70 -0.72
CA PRO A 128 0.60 3.85 -0.21
C PRO A 128 0.73 5.14 0.60
N VAL A 129 1.22 5.03 1.84
CA VAL A 129 1.54 6.18 2.67
C VAL A 129 2.91 6.73 2.26
N ILE A 130 2.91 7.88 1.59
CA ILE A 130 4.12 8.55 1.12
C ILE A 130 4.68 9.47 2.21
N ILE A 131 6.00 9.46 2.39
CA ILE A 131 6.71 10.38 3.30
C ILE A 131 6.41 11.83 2.93
N ASP A 132 5.95 12.60 3.92
CA ASP A 132 5.45 13.96 3.79
C ASP A 132 6.05 14.80 4.91
N THR A 133 6.88 15.77 4.52
CA THR A 133 7.62 16.64 5.42
C THR A 133 6.71 17.42 6.35
N LEU A 134 5.54 17.89 5.89
CA LEU A 134 4.62 18.69 6.71
C LEU A 134 4.08 17.87 7.90
N LYS A 135 3.75 16.60 7.66
CA LYS A 135 3.30 15.68 8.73
C LYS A 135 4.43 15.29 9.68
N ILE A 136 5.67 15.27 9.19
CA ILE A 136 6.85 15.01 10.01
C ILE A 136 7.09 16.20 10.93
N GLU A 137 7.09 17.42 10.40
CA GLU A 137 7.24 18.65 11.18
C GLU A 137 6.14 18.78 12.24
N GLN A 138 4.90 18.43 11.89
CA GLN A 138 3.82 18.35 12.87
C GLN A 138 4.09 17.30 13.97
N SER A 139 4.64 16.15 13.60
CA SER A 139 5.02 15.11 14.57
C SER A 139 6.15 15.58 15.49
N VAL A 140 7.15 16.28 14.94
CA VAL A 140 8.25 16.90 15.70
C VAL A 140 7.73 17.92 16.69
N ALA A 141 6.83 18.81 16.26
CA ALA A 141 6.20 19.80 17.13
C ALA A 141 5.40 19.12 18.26
N ASN A 142 4.56 18.14 17.93
CA ASN A 142 3.78 17.40 18.93
C ASN A 142 4.67 16.69 19.95
N LEU A 143 5.75 16.05 19.50
CA LEU A 143 6.71 15.38 20.38
C LEU A 143 7.42 16.39 21.28
N LYS A 144 7.87 17.52 20.74
CA LYS A 144 8.50 18.59 21.53
C LYS A 144 7.57 19.11 22.61
N THR A 145 6.33 19.45 22.26
CA THR A 145 5.32 19.90 23.22
C THR A 145 5.11 18.86 24.31
N LYS A 146 5.04 17.58 23.96
CA LYS A 146 4.82 16.52 24.94
C LYS A 146 5.99 16.29 25.88
N MET A 147 7.22 16.38 25.37
CA MET A 147 8.42 16.33 26.21
C MET A 147 8.46 17.48 27.22
N ILE A 148 7.96 18.66 26.86
CA ILE A 148 7.88 19.82 27.76
C ILE A 148 6.77 19.65 28.80
N GLU A 149 5.54 19.38 28.35
CA GLU A 149 4.35 19.38 29.21
C GLU A 149 4.25 18.16 30.14
N ASP A 150 4.50 16.96 29.61
CA ASP A 150 4.24 15.71 30.34
C ASP A 150 5.48 15.23 31.11
N TYR A 151 6.69 15.58 30.63
CA TYR A 151 7.96 15.07 31.16
C TYR A 151 8.90 16.16 31.69
N GLY A 152 8.59 17.45 31.51
CA GLY A 152 9.37 18.56 32.06
C GLY A 152 10.69 18.88 31.36
N TYR A 153 10.92 18.37 30.14
CA TYR A 153 12.15 18.61 29.38
C TYR A 153 12.09 19.92 28.57
N PHE A 154 12.26 21.05 29.25
CA PHE A 154 12.16 22.39 28.62
C PHE A 154 13.20 22.68 27.52
N ASN A 155 14.42 22.13 27.66
CA ASN A 155 15.52 22.31 26.70
C ASN A 155 15.60 21.18 25.67
N THR A 156 14.49 20.45 25.45
CA THR A 156 14.46 19.32 24.51
C THR A 156 14.61 19.78 23.06
N GLN A 157 15.40 19.04 22.29
CA GLN A 157 15.54 19.20 20.85
C GLN A 157 15.01 17.94 20.17
N VAL A 158 14.11 18.12 19.21
CA VAL A 158 13.53 17.02 18.44
C VAL A 158 13.87 17.27 16.98
N GLY A 159 14.63 16.35 16.40
CA GLY A 159 14.93 16.32 14.97
C GLY A 159 14.21 15.15 14.30
N TYR A 160 14.38 15.06 12.98
CA TYR A 160 13.98 13.90 12.20
C TYR A 160 15.04 13.62 11.14
N GLU A 161 15.14 12.37 10.71
CA GLU A 161 15.96 11.94 9.60
C GLU A 161 15.11 11.08 8.68
N VAL A 162 15.26 11.23 7.37
CA VAL A 162 14.59 10.35 6.40
C VAL A 162 15.66 9.45 5.80
N GLU A 163 15.60 8.16 6.14
CA GLU A 163 16.55 7.18 5.64
C GLU A 163 15.93 6.35 4.49
N PRO A 164 16.49 6.39 3.26
CA PRO A 164 16.05 5.53 2.18
C PRO A 164 16.44 4.07 2.46
N VAL A 165 15.46 3.17 2.36
CA VAL A 165 15.65 1.71 2.51
C VAL A 165 15.78 1.02 1.15
N SER A 166 15.12 1.56 0.13
CA SER A 166 15.22 1.12 -1.26
C SER A 166 14.75 2.26 -2.17
N ALA A 167 14.86 2.09 -3.49
CA ALA A 167 14.51 3.12 -4.48
C ALA A 167 13.17 3.85 -4.24
N LYS A 168 12.15 3.16 -3.71
CA LYS A 168 10.81 3.74 -3.42
C LYS A 168 10.32 3.52 -1.99
N LYS A 169 11.22 3.26 -1.03
CA LYS A 169 10.85 3.01 0.38
C LYS A 169 11.79 3.75 1.31
N GLY A 170 11.23 4.35 2.35
CA GLY A 170 11.99 5.06 3.38
C GLY A 170 11.45 4.79 4.78
N LYS A 171 12.32 5.03 5.76
CA LYS A 171 11.96 5.08 7.17
C LYS A 171 12.26 6.47 7.70
N ILE A 172 11.48 6.84 8.71
CA ILE A 172 11.67 8.05 9.53
C ILE A 172 12.09 7.59 10.92
#